data_AF-A0A1Q5MD83-F1
#
_entry.id   AF-A0A1Q5MD83-F1
#
_cell.length_a   1.000
_cell.length_b   1.000
_cell.length_c   1.000
_cell.angle_alpha   90.00
_cell.angle_beta   90.00
_cell.angle_gamma   90.00
#
_symmetry.space_group_name_H-M   'P 1'
#
loop_
_entity.id
_entity.type
_entity.pdbx_description
1 polymer ?
#
loop_
_entity_poly.entity_id
_entity_poly.type
_entity_poly.pdbx_seq_one_letter_code
_entity_poly.pdbx_strand_id
1 'polypeptide(L)'
;MDSYEGTATLEWWANRSTCLGRFRVQVAVRTAGDIWTSEATLESPLAAEDGESFDFLMQFDPHFTLRFDDASTLLVKVVEARVEGRLILTAAEADTAEPTGTRHAPHQ
;
A
#
# COMPACT_ATOMS: atom_id res chain seq x y z
N MET A 1 -22.13 -4.28 9.09
CA MET A 1 -21.34 -4.17 7.85
C MET A 1 -20.42 -3.01 8.12
N ASP A 2 -19.18 -3.33 8.42
CA ASP A 2 -18.22 -2.39 8.94
C ASP A 2 -17.44 -1.86 7.74
N SER A 3 -17.80 -0.65 7.33
CA SER A 3 -17.11 0.10 6.28
C SER A 3 -16.29 1.21 6.92
N TYR A 4 -15.02 1.29 6.55
CA TYR A 4 -14.15 2.40 6.91
C TYR A 4 -13.90 3.25 5.68
N GLU A 5 -13.99 4.57 5.83
CA GLU A 5 -13.63 5.53 4.79
C GLU A 5 -12.69 6.58 5.39
N GLY A 6 -11.54 6.80 4.76
CA GLY A 6 -10.56 7.75 5.27
C GLY A 6 -9.43 8.04 4.28
N THR A 7 -8.65 9.07 4.58
CA THR A 7 -7.47 9.44 3.80
C THR A 7 -6.27 8.55 4.14
N ALA A 8 -5.46 8.28 3.13
CA ALA A 8 -4.19 7.59 3.28
C ALA A 8 -3.21 8.04 2.19
N THR A 9 -1.95 7.63 2.35
CA THR A 9 -0.90 7.80 1.34
C THR A 9 -0.40 6.44 0.89
N LEU A 10 -0.43 6.18 -0.40
CA LEU A 10 0.30 5.07 -1.01
C LEU A 10 1.76 5.48 -1.19
N GLU A 11 2.65 4.73 -0.59
CA GLU A 11 4.09 4.96 -0.65
C GLU A 11 4.77 3.77 -1.32
N TRP A 12 5.52 4.04 -2.39
CA TRP A 12 6.37 3.03 -3.02
C TRP A 12 7.81 3.19 -2.53
N TRP A 13 8.39 2.09 -2.07
CA TRP A 13 9.71 2.08 -1.44
C TRP A 13 10.65 1.14 -2.20
N ALA A 14 11.76 1.66 -2.72
CA ALA A 14 12.81 0.85 -3.31
C ALA A 14 13.53 -0.01 -2.25
N ASN A 15 13.55 0.48 -1.01
CA ASN A 15 14.10 -0.16 0.17
C ASN A 15 13.55 0.56 1.42
N ARG A 16 13.94 0.11 2.62
CA ARG A 16 13.46 0.64 3.91
C ARG A 16 13.73 2.15 4.15
N SER A 17 14.60 2.77 3.34
CA SER A 17 15.03 4.16 3.51
C SER A 17 14.80 5.04 2.27
N THR A 18 14.38 4.47 1.14
CA THR A 18 14.23 5.18 -0.13
C THR A 18 12.81 5.07 -0.66
N CYS A 19 12.03 6.12 -0.50
CA CYS A 19 10.68 6.25 -1.07
C CYS A 19 10.78 6.93 -2.45
N LEU A 20 10.25 6.28 -3.50
CA LEU A 20 10.28 6.81 -4.87
C LEU A 20 8.95 7.41 -5.31
N GLY A 21 7.85 7.09 -4.64
CA GLY A 21 6.52 7.59 -5.01
C GLY A 21 5.62 7.74 -3.80
N ARG A 22 4.86 8.84 -3.75
CA ARG A 22 3.86 9.13 -2.73
C ARG A 22 2.59 9.64 -3.38
N PHE A 23 1.51 8.92 -3.20
CA PHE A 23 0.24 9.21 -3.85
C PHE A 23 -0.87 9.28 -2.81
N ARG A 24 -1.52 10.44 -2.71
CA ARG A 24 -2.61 10.63 -1.74
C ARG A 24 -3.89 9.99 -2.26
N VAL A 25 -4.52 9.17 -1.44
CA VAL A 25 -5.71 8.40 -1.80
C VAL A 25 -6.78 8.50 -0.73
N GLN A 26 -8.03 8.51 -1.16
CA GLN A 26 -9.18 8.21 -0.32
C GLN A 26 -9.39 6.70 -0.33
N VAL A 27 -9.36 6.06 0.83
CA VAL A 27 -9.53 4.61 1.00
C VAL A 27 -10.92 4.33 1.51
N ALA A 28 -11.59 3.35 0.90
CA ALA A 28 -12.83 2.76 1.37
C ALA A 28 -12.59 1.26 1.58
N VAL A 29 -12.59 0.82 2.83
CA VAL A 29 -12.49 -0.60 3.19
C VAL A 29 -13.89 -1.14 3.43
N ARG A 30 -14.21 -2.25 2.76
CA ARG A 30 -15.46 -2.99 2.95
C ARG A 30 -15.14 -4.41 3.37
N THR A 31 -15.75 -4.82 4.48
CA THR A 31 -15.68 -6.21 4.96
C THR A 31 -16.97 -6.94 4.60
N ALA A 32 -16.83 -8.12 3.98
CA ALA A 32 -17.93 -9.00 3.62
C ALA A 32 -17.61 -10.42 4.09
N GLY A 33 -17.93 -10.74 5.34
CA GLY A 33 -17.50 -11.98 5.98
C GLY A 33 -15.99 -11.97 6.23
N ASP A 34 -15.31 -13.07 5.90
CA ASP A 34 -13.84 -13.20 5.98
C ASP A 34 -13.09 -12.52 4.83
N ILE A 35 -13.82 -11.98 3.84
CA ILE A 35 -13.23 -11.29 2.69
C ILE A 35 -13.26 -9.79 2.97
N TRP A 36 -12.09 -9.17 3.00
CA TRP A 36 -11.98 -7.73 2.92
C TRP A 36 -11.68 -7.29 1.49
N THR A 37 -12.22 -6.15 1.08
CA THR A 37 -11.82 -5.51 -0.17
C THR A 37 -11.62 -4.04 0.15
N SER A 38 -10.47 -3.52 -0.26
CA SER A 38 -10.17 -2.12 -0.10
C SER A 38 -10.14 -1.48 -1.48
N GLU A 39 -10.90 -0.41 -1.61
CA GLU A 39 -10.87 0.45 -2.77
C GLU A 39 -10.12 1.71 -2.39
N ALA A 40 -9.33 2.24 -3.29
CA ALA A 40 -8.70 3.54 -3.13
C ALA A 40 -9.00 4.42 -4.34
N THR A 41 -9.10 5.73 -4.14
CA THR A 41 -9.27 6.69 -5.23
C THR A 41 -8.24 7.79 -5.03
N LEU A 42 -7.48 8.12 -6.07
CA LEU A 42 -6.52 9.21 -6.02
C LEU A 42 -7.25 10.53 -5.75
N GLU A 43 -6.81 11.29 -4.73
CA GLU A 43 -7.50 12.55 -4.32
C GLU A 43 -7.39 13.65 -5.37
N SER A 44 -6.45 13.52 -6.31
CA SER A 44 -6.34 14.41 -7.47
C SER A 44 -5.88 13.59 -8.66
N PRO A 45 -6.30 13.96 -9.89
CA PRO A 45 -5.67 13.41 -11.08
C PRO A 45 -4.17 13.69 -10.97
N LEU A 46 -3.38 12.62 -11.06
CA LEU A 46 -1.92 12.76 -11.07
C LEU A 46 -1.53 13.69 -12.21
N ALA A 47 -0.55 14.55 -11.98
CA ALA A 47 0.10 15.25 -13.08
C ALA A 47 0.63 14.20 -14.07
N ALA A 48 0.78 14.56 -15.35
CA ALA A 48 1.20 13.60 -16.38
C ALA A 48 2.50 12.86 -15.98
N GLU A 49 3.48 13.58 -15.42
CA GLU A 49 4.75 13.04 -14.94
C GLU A 49 4.58 12.05 -13.76
N ASP A 50 3.68 12.36 -12.81
CA ASP A 50 3.36 11.49 -11.67
C ASP A 50 2.57 10.25 -12.12
N GLY A 51 1.73 10.39 -13.14
CA GLY A 51 0.98 9.30 -13.76
C GLY A 51 1.88 8.30 -14.47
N GLU A 52 2.84 8.78 -15.27
CA GLU A 52 3.87 7.93 -15.89
C GLU A 52 4.73 7.23 -14.85
N SER A 53 5.10 7.95 -13.79
CA SER A 53 5.85 7.37 -12.66
C SER A 53 5.04 6.30 -11.93
N PHE A 54 3.76 6.55 -11.67
CA PHE A 54 2.86 5.57 -11.04
C PHE A 54 2.72 4.30 -11.88
N ASP A 55 2.51 4.44 -13.20
CA ASP A 55 2.39 3.31 -14.12
C ASP A 55 3.70 2.50 -14.20
N PHE A 56 4.85 3.18 -14.24
CA PHE A 56 6.16 2.52 -14.19
C PHE A 56 6.35 1.70 -12.90
N LEU A 57 6.02 2.28 -11.75
CA LEU A 57 6.12 1.59 -10.46
C LEU A 57 5.16 0.39 -10.40
N MET A 58 3.93 0.54 -10.90
CA MET A 58 2.95 -0.54 -11.02
C MET A 58 3.45 -1.71 -11.87
N GLN A 59 4.13 -1.43 -12.99
CA GLN A 59 4.73 -2.44 -13.86
C GLN A 59 5.94 -3.13 -13.22
N PHE A 60 6.70 -2.40 -12.40
CA PHE A 60 7.90 -2.92 -11.76
C PHE A 60 7.57 -3.80 -10.54
N ASP A 61 6.83 -3.26 -9.58
CA ASP A 61 6.31 -4.00 -8.43
C ASP A 61 5.05 -3.32 -7.88
N PRO A 62 3.89 -3.99 -7.91
CA PRO A 62 2.62 -3.41 -7.51
C PRO A 62 2.41 -3.39 -5.98
N HIS A 63 3.45 -3.57 -5.16
CA HIS A 63 3.33 -3.51 -3.70
C HIS A 63 3.64 -2.10 -3.20
N PHE A 64 2.70 -1.56 -2.45
CA PHE A 64 2.78 -0.23 -1.87
C PHE A 64 2.57 -0.34 -0.36
N THR A 65 3.22 0.54 0.38
CA THR A 65 2.87 0.77 1.78
C THR A 65 1.74 1.77 1.82
N LEU A 66 0.57 1.34 2.31
CA LEU A 66 -0.55 2.22 2.61
C LEU A 66 -0.36 2.80 4.02
N ARG A 67 -0.17 4.11 4.12
CA ARG A 67 -0.01 4.83 5.39
C ARG A 67 -1.24 5.66 5.70
N PHE A 68 -1.90 5.35 6.81
CA PHE A 68 -3.07 6.06 7.32
C PHE A 68 -2.67 7.33 8.10
N ASP A 69 -3.63 8.23 8.34
CA ASP A 69 -3.41 9.47 9.08
C ASP A 69 -3.03 9.24 10.56
N ASP A 70 -3.38 8.10 11.17
CA ASP A 70 -2.93 7.73 12.52
C ASP A 70 -1.48 7.20 12.55
N ALA A 71 -0.79 7.23 11.40
CA ALA A 71 0.53 6.66 11.16
C ALA A 71 0.60 5.12 11.15
N SER A 72 -0.52 4.40 11.27
CA SER A 72 -0.56 2.97 10.99
C SER A 72 -0.21 2.72 9.51
N THR A 73 0.49 1.62 9.25
CA THR A 73 0.90 1.23 7.90
C THR A 73 0.50 -0.20 7.59
N LEU A 74 0.23 -0.45 6.31
CA LEU A 74 -0.15 -1.75 5.80
C LEU A 74 0.49 -1.98 4.44
N LEU A 75 1.09 -3.15 4.23
CA LEU A 75 1.54 -3.53 2.90
C LEU A 75 0.34 -3.99 2.06
N VAL A 76 0.13 -3.34 0.93
CA VAL A 76 -0.96 -3.65 0.01
C VAL A 76 -0.41 -3.95 -1.37
N LYS A 77 -1.05 -4.88 -2.07
CA LYS A 77 -0.86 -5.06 -3.49
C LYS A 77 -1.97 -4.31 -4.23
N VAL A 78 -1.59 -3.47 -5.18
CA VAL A 78 -2.51 -2.82 -6.09
C VAL A 78 -2.80 -3.79 -7.23
N VAL A 79 -4.05 -4.25 -7.35
CA VAL A 79 -4.42 -5.29 -8.32
C VAL A 79 -4.89 -4.69 -9.64
N GLU A 80 -5.54 -3.54 -9.59
CA GLU A 80 -6.13 -2.93 -10.77
C GLU A 80 -6.29 -1.42 -10.56
N ALA A 81 -5.67 -0.64 -11.44
CA ALA A 81 -6.00 0.78 -11.60
C ALA A 81 -7.10 0.88 -12.67
N ARG A 82 -8.34 1.04 -12.23
CA ARG A 82 -9.49 1.31 -13.10
C ARG A 82 -9.40 2.74 -13.67
N VAL A 83 -10.14 2.96 -14.75
CA VAL A 83 -10.40 4.28 -15.36
C VAL A 83 -10.79 5.30 -14.26
N GLU A 84 -10.29 6.53 -14.37
CA GLU A 84 -10.50 7.64 -13.41
C GLU A 84 -9.80 7.51 -12.05
N GLY A 85 -8.70 6.75 -11.95
CA GLY A 85 -7.84 6.80 -10.75
C GLY A 85 -8.36 6.01 -9.55
N ARG A 86 -9.33 5.11 -9.78
CA ARG A 86 -9.79 4.14 -8.80
C ARG A 86 -8.87 2.91 -8.80
N LEU A 87 -8.43 2.51 -7.63
CA LEU A 87 -7.49 1.42 -7.38
C LEU A 87 -8.18 0.33 -6.55
N ILE A 88 -7.91 -0.93 -6.88
CA ILE A 88 -8.29 -2.07 -6.04
C ILE A 88 -7.05 -2.51 -5.25
N LEU A 89 -7.17 -2.49 -3.93
CA LEU A 89 -6.12 -2.85 -2.99
C LEU A 89 -6.47 -4.17 -2.31
N THR A 90 -5.51 -5.07 -2.27
CA THR A 90 -5.56 -6.29 -1.45
C THR A 90 -4.45 -6.23 -0.41
N ALA A 91 -4.70 -6.79 0.78
CA ALA A 91 -3.61 -7.03 1.73
C ALA A 91 -2.54 -7.83 1.00
N ALA A 92 -1.30 -7.32 0.98
CA ALA A 92 -0.20 -8.22 0.75
C ALA A 92 -0.11 -9.05 2.04
N GLU A 93 -0.14 -10.37 1.92
CA GLU A 93 0.33 -11.19 3.02
C GLU A 93 1.74 -10.70 3.29
N ALA A 94 1.93 -10.02 4.43
CA ALA A 94 3.27 -9.77 4.92
C ALA A 94 3.85 -11.17 5.01
N ASP A 95 4.77 -11.50 4.09
CA ASP A 95 5.62 -12.66 4.27
C ASP A 95 6.23 -12.43 5.65
N THR A 96 5.63 -13.09 6.63
CA THR A 96 6.04 -13.04 8.01
C THR A 96 7.21 -14.00 8.06
N ALA A 97 8.22 -13.74 7.23
CA ALA A 97 9.58 -14.07 7.56
C ALA A 97 9.91 -13.23 8.79
N GLU A 98 9.52 -13.79 9.94
CA GLU A 98 10.16 -13.52 11.21
C GLU A 98 11.66 -13.36 10.91
N PRO A 99 12.31 -12.23 11.23
CA PRO A 99 13.74 -12.23 11.30
C PRO A 99 14.08 -13.08 12.52
N THR A 100 14.24 -14.39 12.32
CA THR A 100 14.85 -15.29 13.30
C THR A 100 16.34 -14.97 13.39
N GLY A 101 16.64 -13.74 13.77
CA GLY A 101 17.93 -13.31 14.26
C GLY A 101 18.03 -13.76 15.70
N THR A 102 18.18 -15.06 15.93
CA THR A 102 18.57 -15.59 17.24
C THR A 102 19.98 -15.07 17.53
N ARG A 103 20.05 -13.92 18.19
CA ARG A 103 21.29 -13.37 18.74
C ARG A 103 21.67 -14.25 19.93
N HIS A 104 22.27 -15.40 19.67
CA HIS A 104 23.04 -16.13 20.68
C HIS A 104 24.39 -15.43 20.83
N ALA A 105 24.48 -14.59 21.87
CA ALA A 105 25.75 -14.12 22.40
C ALA A 105 26.37 -15.20 23.32
N PRO A 106 27.70 -15.21 23.49
CA PRO A 106 28.43 -16.34 24.06
C PRO A 106 28.35 -16.32 25.59
N HIS A 107 28.31 -17.50 26.21
CA HIS A 107 28.66 -17.64 27.62
C HIS A 107 29.96 -18.44 27.74
N GLN A 108 30.86 -17.84 28.52
CA GLN A 108 32.16 -18.34 28.96
C GLN A 108 32.07 -19.71 29.65
#